data_AF-A0A238Y1T4-F1
#
_entry.id   AF-A0A238Y1T4-F1
#
_cell.length_a   1.000
_cell.length_b   1.000
_cell.length_c   1.000
_cell.angle_alpha   90.00
_cell.angle_beta   90.00
_cell.angle_gamma   90.00
#
_symmetry.space_group_name_H-M   'P 1'
#
loop_
_entity.id
_entity.type
_entity.pdbx_description
1 polymer ?
#
loop_
_entity_poly.entity_id
_entity_poly.type
_entity_poly.pdbx_seq_one_letter_code
_entity_poly.pdbx_strand_id
1 'polypeptide(L)'
;MGKEFCEGCPHKETCFVKEKEEFYSYGFYERKLALAHRRKRLDDPAEKEFLNLRAGAESLVNEVYHQDGEKTRFTGTIKVKNASIAKAIGTNLKRASRFLESEAKQEHSAG
;
A
#
# COMPACT_ATOMS: atom_id res chain seq x y z
N MET A 1 -7.88 -34.44 -16.40
CA MET A 1 -9.03 -35.26 -15.96
C MET A 1 -10.08 -35.18 -17.05
N GLY A 2 -10.57 -36.33 -17.53
CA GLY A 2 -11.67 -36.35 -18.49
C GLY A 2 -12.95 -35.79 -17.86
N LYS A 3 -13.74 -35.03 -18.62
CA LYS A 3 -15.04 -34.46 -18.17
C LYS A 3 -15.97 -35.52 -17.59
N GLU A 4 -15.85 -36.73 -18.13
CA GLU A 4 -16.54 -37.96 -17.74
C GLU A 4 -16.45 -38.26 -16.22
N PHE A 5 -15.36 -37.88 -15.54
CA PHE A 5 -15.19 -38.09 -14.10
C PHE A 5 -15.91 -37.04 -13.23
N CYS A 6 -16.24 -35.87 -13.78
CA CYS A 6 -16.85 -34.76 -13.05
C CYS A 6 -18.37 -34.65 -13.24
N GLU A 7 -18.93 -35.25 -14.30
CA GLU A 7 -20.35 -35.13 -14.65
C GLU A 7 -21.30 -35.78 -13.62
N GLY A 8 -20.84 -36.82 -12.91
CA GLY A 8 -21.60 -37.49 -11.85
C GLY A 8 -21.08 -37.27 -10.43
N CYS A 9 -20.18 -36.29 -10.21
CA CYS A 9 -19.55 -36.12 -8.91
C CYS A 9 -20.53 -35.49 -7.89
N PRO A 10 -20.85 -36.15 -6.76
CA PRO A 10 -21.72 -35.58 -5.72
C PRO A 10 -21.09 -34.36 -5.04
N HIS A 11 -19.76 -34.23 -5.12
CA HIS A 11 -19.00 -33.12 -4.55
C HIS A 11 -18.78 -31.98 -5.55
N LYS A 12 -19.47 -31.97 -6.70
CA LYS A 12 -19.30 -30.94 -7.74
C LYS A 12 -19.49 -29.52 -7.21
N GLU A 13 -20.48 -29.29 -6.34
CA GLU A 13 -20.72 -27.98 -5.74
C GLU A 13 -19.64 -27.57 -4.73
N THR A 14 -19.03 -28.55 -4.06
CA THR A 14 -17.95 -28.34 -3.08
C THR A 14 -16.56 -28.49 -3.68
N CYS A 15 -16.43 -28.67 -5.00
CA CYS A 15 -15.17 -29.02 -5.64
C CYS A 15 -14.20 -27.83 -5.61
N PHE A 16 -12.99 -28.08 -5.10
CA PHE A 16 -11.92 -27.09 -5.02
C PHE A 16 -11.27 -26.77 -6.38
N VAL A 17 -11.45 -27.67 -7.36
CA VAL A 17 -10.92 -27.54 -8.71
C VAL A 17 -11.91 -26.71 -9.54
N LYS A 18 -11.46 -25.56 -10.01
CA LYS A 18 -12.21 -24.70 -10.92
C LYS A 18 -11.80 -25.00 -12.36
N GLU A 19 -12.77 -25.41 -13.17
CA GLU A 19 -12.62 -25.50 -14.61
C GLU A 19 -12.46 -24.09 -15.20
N LYS A 20 -11.43 -23.90 -16.02
CA LYS A 20 -11.25 -22.76 -16.92
C LYS A 20 -11.23 -23.29 -18.36
N GLU A 21 -11.40 -22.40 -19.33
CA GLU A 21 -11.53 -22.77 -20.75
C GLU A 21 -10.42 -23.72 -21.25
N GLU A 22 -9.17 -23.52 -20.82
CA GLU A 22 -8.04 -24.31 -21.30
C GLU A 22 -7.45 -25.28 -20.27
N PHE A 23 -7.78 -25.14 -18.97
CA PHE A 23 -7.18 -25.96 -17.92
C PHE A 23 -8.00 -25.99 -16.63
N TYR A 24 -7.69 -26.97 -15.77
CA TYR A 24 -8.25 -27.07 -14.42
C TYR A 24 -7.32 -26.41 -13.40
N SER A 25 -7.87 -25.51 -12.59
CA SER A 25 -7.10 -24.77 -11.58
C SER A 25 -7.51 -25.17 -10.16
N TYR A 26 -6.55 -25.46 -9.29
CA TYR A 26 -6.79 -25.61 -7.86
C TYR A 26 -6.44 -24.30 -7.16
N GLY A 27 -7.41 -23.68 -6.49
CA GLY A 27 -7.20 -22.44 -5.75
C GLY A 27 -6.83 -22.74 -4.30
N PHE A 28 -5.54 -22.67 -3.95
CA PHE A 28 -5.08 -22.83 -2.57
C PHE A 28 -5.85 -21.93 -1.60
N TYR A 29 -6.49 -22.58 -0.63
CA TYR A 29 -7.35 -21.92 0.36
C TYR A 29 -6.53 -21.01 1.28
N GLU A 30 -5.28 -21.37 1.59
CA GLU A 30 -4.40 -20.63 2.49
C GLU A 30 -4.22 -19.17 2.09
N ARG A 31 -3.96 -18.90 0.81
CA ARG A 31 -3.79 -17.52 0.32
C ARG A 31 -5.08 -16.72 0.44
N LYS A 32 -6.23 -17.35 0.18
CA LYS A 32 -7.54 -16.71 0.34
C LYS A 32 -7.87 -16.46 1.81
N LEU A 33 -7.53 -17.39 2.69
CA LEU A 33 -7.66 -17.26 4.15
C LEU A 33 -6.78 -16.11 4.65
N ALA A 34 -5.51 -16.05 4.24
CA ALA A 34 -4.60 -14.97 4.60
C ALA A 34 -5.10 -13.60 4.12
N LEU A 35 -5.67 -13.54 2.91
CA LEU A 35 -6.29 -12.31 2.39
C LEU A 35 -7.56 -11.94 3.15
N ALA A 36 -8.41 -12.91 3.51
CA ALA A 36 -9.62 -12.67 4.30
C ALA A 36 -9.26 -12.15 5.71
N HIS A 37 -8.25 -12.73 6.36
CA HIS A 37 -7.71 -12.24 7.62
C HIS A 37 -7.17 -10.82 7.49
N ARG A 38 -6.40 -10.52 6.43
CA ARG A 38 -5.93 -9.15 6.16
C ARG A 38 -7.10 -8.17 6.00
N ARG A 39 -8.12 -8.53 5.23
CA ARG A 39 -9.31 -7.68 5.03
C ARG A 39 -10.04 -7.43 6.34
N LYS A 40 -10.25 -8.46 7.15
CA LYS A 40 -10.86 -8.32 8.47
C LYS A 40 -10.07 -7.37 9.40
N ARG A 41 -8.74 -7.33 9.29
CA ARG A 41 -7.93 -6.36 10.05
C ARG A 41 -8.10 -4.93 9.54
N LEU A 42 -8.41 -4.71 8.26
CA LEU A 42 -8.68 -3.37 7.74
C LEU A 42 -9.98 -2.76 8.27
N ASP A 43 -10.88 -3.59 8.81
CA ASP A 43 -12.10 -3.13 9.48
C ASP A 43 -11.81 -2.56 10.88
N ASP A 44 -10.63 -2.83 11.45
CA ASP A 44 -10.19 -2.25 12.73
C ASP A 44 -9.71 -0.80 12.52
N PRO A 45 -10.33 0.19 13.20
CA PRO A 45 -9.89 1.57 13.13
C PRO A 45 -8.42 1.78 13.48
N ALA A 46 -7.88 1.02 14.43
CA ALA A 46 -6.47 1.15 14.85
C ALA A 46 -5.50 0.70 13.74
N GLU A 47 -5.82 -0.40 13.06
CA GLU A 47 -5.04 -0.87 11.91
C GLU A 47 -5.11 0.13 10.76
N LYS A 48 -6.29 0.73 10.51
CA LYS A 48 -6.47 1.75 9.48
C LYS A 48 -5.63 2.99 9.77
N GLU A 49 -5.63 3.47 11.01
CA GLU A 49 -4.79 4.59 11.44
C GLU A 49 -3.31 4.27 11.25
N PHE A 50 -2.85 3.10 11.69
CA PHE A 50 -1.48 2.64 11.49
C PHE A 50 -1.08 2.62 10.01
N LEU A 51 -1.95 2.12 9.14
CA LEU A 51 -1.70 2.08 7.70
C LEU A 51 -1.65 3.48 7.07
N ASN A 52 -2.46 4.41 7.54
CA ASN A 52 -2.40 5.81 7.10
C ASN A 52 -1.07 6.46 7.49
N LEU A 53 -0.59 6.23 8.72
CA LEU A 53 0.72 6.70 9.19
C LEU A 53 1.85 6.12 8.33
N ARG A 54 1.78 4.81 8.04
CA ARG A 54 2.74 4.12 7.17
C ARG A 54 2.74 4.70 5.76
N ALA A 55 1.58 4.91 5.16
CA ALA A 55 1.46 5.50 3.83
C ALA A 55 2.05 6.93 3.80
N GLY A 56 1.85 7.71 4.86
CA GLY A 56 2.47 9.03 5.01
C GLY A 56 4.00 8.98 5.03
N ALA A 57 4.57 8.01 5.77
CA ALA A 57 6.01 7.79 5.85
C ALA A 57 6.61 7.30 4.52
N GLU A 58 5.98 6.34 3.85
CA GLU A 58 6.43 5.84 2.54
C GLU A 58 6.38 6.95 1.47
N SER A 59 5.31 7.75 1.49
CA SER A 59 5.18 8.93 0.62
C SER A 59 6.31 9.94 0.87
N LEU A 60 6.73 10.15 2.12
CA LEU A 60 7.84 11.07 2.45
C LEU A 60 9.14 10.60 1.81
N VAL A 61 9.48 9.32 1.96
CA VAL A 61 10.70 8.74 1.38
C VAL A 61 10.69 8.93 -0.14
N ASN A 62 9.54 8.68 -0.77
CA ASN A 62 9.37 8.87 -2.21
C ASN A 62 9.58 10.34 -2.64
N GLU A 63 8.99 11.29 -1.93
CA GLU A 63 9.16 12.73 -2.23
C GLU A 63 10.59 13.20 -2.01
N VAL A 64 11.23 12.80 -0.90
CA VAL A 64 12.64 13.12 -0.63
C VAL A 64 13.55 12.55 -1.71
N TYR A 65 13.27 11.36 -2.23
CA TYR A 65 14.10 10.75 -3.26
C TYR A 65 13.90 11.41 -4.64
N HIS A 66 12.65 11.69 -5.03
CA HIS A 66 12.32 12.09 -6.41
C HIS A 66 12.17 13.59 -6.65
N GLN A 67 11.75 14.38 -5.66
CA GLN A 67 11.26 15.74 -5.94
C GLN A 67 12.35 16.73 -6.34
N ASP A 68 13.58 16.57 -5.81
CA ASP A 68 14.67 17.48 -6.18
C ASP A 68 15.53 16.97 -7.33
N GLY A 69 15.37 15.72 -7.79
CA GLY A 69 16.06 15.12 -8.95
C GLY A 69 17.60 15.12 -8.96
N GLU A 70 18.24 15.95 -8.13
CA GLU A 70 19.66 16.18 -8.08
C GLU A 70 20.28 15.30 -7.01
N LYS A 71 21.24 14.48 -7.44
CA LYS A 71 22.16 13.80 -6.52
C LYS A 71 22.83 14.88 -5.66
N THR A 72 22.99 14.61 -4.37
CA THR A 72 23.71 15.50 -3.45
C THR A 72 25.06 15.89 -4.05
N ARG A 73 25.29 17.19 -4.23
CA ARG A 73 26.48 17.75 -4.90
C ARG A 73 27.78 17.62 -4.08
N PHE A 74 27.68 17.17 -2.82
CA PHE A 74 28.78 17.00 -1.89
C PHE A 74 29.19 15.52 -1.79
N THR A 75 30.50 15.29 -1.62
CA THR A 75 31.09 13.96 -1.44
C THR A 75 31.39 13.67 0.04
N GLY A 76 31.38 12.38 0.41
CA GLY A 76 31.68 11.90 1.76
C GLY A 76 30.44 11.54 2.59
N THR A 77 30.49 10.38 3.24
CA THR A 77 29.35 9.72 3.90
C THR A 77 28.66 10.60 4.93
N ILE A 78 29.42 11.34 5.75
CA ILE A 78 28.86 12.21 6.81
C ILE A 78 28.09 13.38 6.19
N LYS A 79 28.66 14.05 5.18
CA LYS A 79 28.03 15.21 4.52
C LYS A 79 26.75 14.80 3.80
N VAL A 80 26.80 13.69 3.07
CA VAL A 80 25.63 13.12 2.38
C VAL A 80 24.55 12.75 3.40
N LYS A 81 24.90 12.07 4.49
CA LYS A 81 23.94 11.71 5.55
C LYS A 81 23.25 12.94 6.13
N ASN A 82 24.02 13.95 6.54
CA ASN A 82 23.47 15.15 7.15
C ASN A 82 22.57 15.92 6.18
N ALA A 83 22.96 16.02 4.91
CA ALA A 83 22.13 16.66 3.89
C ALA A 83 20.81 15.90 3.64
N SER A 84 20.85 14.56 3.58
CA SER A 84 19.64 13.75 3.44
C SER A 84 18.69 13.92 4.63
N ILE A 85 19.22 14.00 5.86
CA ILE A 85 18.43 14.26 7.07
C ILE A 85 17.79 15.65 7.00
N ALA A 86 18.59 16.68 6.72
CA ALA A 86 18.10 18.06 6.63
C ALA A 86 17.02 18.20 5.55
N LYS A 87 17.20 17.52 4.41
CA LYS A 87 16.23 17.45 3.34
C LYS A 87 14.92 16.82 3.79
N ALA A 88 14.97 15.66 4.45
CA ALA A 88 13.76 14.99 4.94
C ALA A 88 12.98 15.86 5.95
N ILE A 89 13.69 16.56 6.85
CA ILE A 89 13.07 17.52 7.77
C ILE A 89 12.41 18.66 6.99
N GLY A 90 13.12 19.25 6.03
CA GLY A 90 12.60 20.33 5.19
C GLY A 90 11.35 19.92 4.40
N THR A 91 11.33 18.73 3.83
CA THR A 91 10.15 18.19 3.12
C THR A 91 8.97 18.01 4.07
N ASN A 92 9.19 17.49 5.29
CA ASN A 92 8.13 17.37 6.30
C ASN A 92 7.57 18.73 6.71
N LEU A 93 8.42 19.73 6.93
CA LEU A 93 7.97 21.09 7.26
C LEU A 93 7.13 21.70 6.12
N LYS A 94 7.55 21.50 4.87
CA LYS A 94 6.76 21.93 3.69
C LYS A 94 5.40 21.23 3.63
N ARG A 95 5.34 19.92 3.91
CA ARG A 95 4.07 19.16 3.98
C ARG A 95 3.14 19.71 5.04
N ALA A 96 3.66 19.95 6.24
CA ALA A 96 2.89 20.54 7.34
C ALA A 96 2.36 21.94 6.98
N SER A 97 3.20 22.79 6.39
CA SER A 97 2.78 24.12 5.91
C SER A 97 1.63 24.03 4.90
N ARG A 98 1.78 23.17 3.87
CA ARG A 98 0.74 22.98 2.84
C ARG A 98 -0.58 22.48 3.45
N PHE A 99 -0.51 21.60 4.45
CA PHE A 99 -1.68 21.10 5.15
C PHE A 99 -2.40 22.24 5.89
N LEU A 100 -1.68 23.02 6.69
CA LEU A 100 -2.25 24.17 7.41
C LEU A 100 -2.85 25.22 6.47
N GLU A 101 -2.16 25.52 5.35
CA GLU A 101 -2.69 26.42 4.32
C GLU A 101 -3.96 25.87 3.65
N SER A 102 -4.06 24.55 3.48
CA SER A 102 -5.24 23.92 2.89
C SER A 102 -6.43 23.94 3.84
N GLU A 103 -6.21 23.73 5.15
CA GLU A 103 -7.26 23.86 6.17
C GLU A 103 -7.76 25.29 6.26
N ALA A 104 -6.85 26.28 6.33
CA ALA A 104 -7.23 27.69 6.36
C ALA A 104 -8.05 28.13 5.13
N LYS A 105 -7.72 27.61 3.94
CA LYS A 105 -8.48 27.89 2.71
C LYS A 105 -9.88 27.24 2.72
N GLN A 106 -10.03 26.05 3.31
CA GLN A 106 -11.33 25.40 3.44
C GLN A 106 -12.25 26.18 4.38
N GLU A 107 -11.74 26.67 5.51
CA GLU A 107 -12.49 27.51 6.45
C GLU A 107 -12.99 28.81 5.79
N HIS A 108 -12.15 29.48 5.00
CA HIS A 108 -12.53 30.70 4.27
C HIS A 108 -13.55 30.48 3.15
N SER A 109 -13.66 29.27 2.61
CA SER A 109 -14.57 28.95 1.49
C SER A 109 -15.96 28.50 1.96
N ALA A 110 -16.10 28.17 3.26
CA ALA A 110 -17.33 27.68 3.86
C ALA A 110 -18.14 28.78 4.59
N GLY A 111 -17.69 30.04 4.52
CA GLY A 111 -18.35 31.22 5.10
C GLY A 111 -19.14 32.04 4.10
#